data_AF-A0A662W8N7-F1
#
_entry.id   AF-A0A662W8N7-F1
#
_cell.length_a   1.000
_cell.length_b   1.000
_cell.length_c   1.000
_cell.angle_alpha   90.00
_cell.angle_beta   90.00
_cell.angle_gamma   90.00
#
_symmetry.space_group_name_H-M   'P 1'
#
loop_
_entity.id
_entity.type
_entity.pdbx_description
1 polymer ?
#
loop_
_entity_poly.entity_id
_entity_poly.type
_entity_poly.pdbx_seq_one_letter_code
_entity_poly.pdbx_strand_id
1 'polypeptide(L)' 'MDIEIDCPICNDGKKHKAEVLEERKGKFKRKRAEFDAEVFIVRCRDCGTIGMYKVVKQANLEFYYFPYEEGEV' A
#
# COMPACT_ATOMS: atom_id res chain seq x y z
N MET A 1 -0.89 -13.44 -4.95
CA MET A 1 -0.92 -12.35 -5.94
C MET A 1 0.27 -11.46 -5.66
N ASP A 2 1.05 -11.12 -6.66
CA ASP A 2 2.23 -10.25 -6.53
C ASP A 2 1.97 -8.90 -7.20
N ILE A 3 2.47 -7.84 -6.55
CA ILE A 3 2.39 -6.46 -7.05
C ILE A 3 3.77 -5.82 -7.04
N GLU A 4 3.98 -4.83 -7.90
CA GLU A 4 5.19 -4.03 -7.94
C GLU A 4 5.00 -2.76 -7.10
N ILE A 5 5.79 -2.61 -6.04
CA ILE A 5 5.75 -1.44 -5.15
C ILE A 5 7.09 -0.72 -5.11
N ASP A 6 7.05 0.58 -4.89
CA ASP A 6 8.24 1.29 -4.44
C ASP A 6 8.38 1.08 -2.93
N CYS A 7 9.37 0.29 -2.51
CA CYS A 7 9.57 -0.03 -1.10
C CYS A 7 10.46 1.06 -0.45
N PRO A 8 9.94 1.90 0.45
CA PRO A 8 10.72 2.96 1.11
C PRO A 8 11.87 2.43 1.97
N ILE A 9 11.83 1.14 2.31
CA ILE A 9 12.87 0.45 3.09
C ILE A 9 14.04 0.05 2.20
N CYS A 10 13.80 -0.44 0.98
CA CYS A 10 14.86 -0.72 0.02
C CYS A 10 15.48 0.58 -0.50
N ASN A 11 14.63 1.59 -0.76
CA ASN A 11 15.01 2.95 -1.14
C ASN A 11 16.06 3.05 -2.27
N ASP A 12 16.01 2.11 -3.23
CA ASP A 12 16.90 2.05 -4.39
C ASP A 12 16.30 2.67 -5.65
N GLY A 13 15.10 3.26 -5.54
CA GLY A 13 14.40 3.95 -6.64
C GLY A 13 13.88 3.00 -7.72
N LYS A 14 13.80 1.70 -7.44
CA LYS A 14 13.18 0.70 -8.32
C LYS A 14 11.92 0.16 -7.66
N LYS A 15 11.02 -0.38 -8.48
CA LYS A 15 9.88 -1.15 -7.98
C LYS A 15 10.31 -2.58 -7.66
N HIS A 16 9.93 -3.04 -6.47
CA HIS A 16 10.20 -4.38 -5.95
C HIS A 16 8.95 -5.22 -6.05
N LYS A 17 9.12 -6.53 -6.15
CA LYS A 17 7.99 -7.46 -6.08
C LYS A 17 7.58 -7.60 -4.62
N ALA A 18 6.34 -7.29 -4.32
CA ALA A 18 5.73 -7.56 -3.02
C ALA A 18 4.61 -8.58 -3.15
N GLU A 19 4.57 -9.49 -2.18
CA GLU A 19 3.51 -10.46 -2.03
C GLU A 19 2.33 -9.83 -1.30
N VAL A 20 1.15 -9.89 -1.90
CA VAL A 20 -0.08 -9.43 -1.23
C VAL A 20 -0.46 -10.47 -0.17
N LEU A 21 -0.37 -10.06 1.09
CA LEU A 21 -0.78 -10.86 2.24
C LEU A 21 -2.28 -10.71 2.50
N GLU A 22 -2.80 -9.49 2.40
CA GLU A 22 -4.21 -9.20 2.65
C GLU A 22 -4.72 -8.06 1.78
N GLU A 23 -5.99 -8.14 1.36
CA GLU A 23 -6.70 -7.08 0.66
C GLU A 23 -7.87 -6.60 1.54
N ARG A 24 -7.96 -5.29 1.74
CA ARG A 24 -9.02 -4.61 2.46
C ARG A 24 -9.63 -3.52 1.58
N LYS A 25 -10.93 -3.31 1.74
CA LYS A 25 -11.63 -2.16 1.15
C LYS A 25 -11.75 -1.07 2.21
N GLY A 26 -11.19 0.09 1.92
CA GLY A 26 -11.30 1.29 2.73
C GLY A 26 -12.12 2.36 2.04
N LYS A 27 -12.42 3.43 2.78
CA LYS A 27 -12.97 4.66 2.21
C LYS A 27 -11.99 5.80 2.46
N PHE A 28 -11.75 6.62 1.44
CA PHE A 28 -10.96 7.83 1.56
C PHE A 28 -11.88 9.06 1.48
N LYS A 29 -11.94 9.82 2.58
CA LYS A 29 -12.72 11.07 2.64
C LYS A 29 -11.81 12.26 2.38
N ARG A 30 -12.11 13.03 1.34
CA ARG A 30 -11.45 14.33 1.10
C ARG A 30 -12.49 15.42 0.95
N LYS A 31 -12.48 16.37 1.89
CA LYS A 31 -13.45 17.48 1.98
C LYS A 31 -14.91 16.97 2.00
N ARG A 32 -15.59 16.98 0.85
CA ARG A 32 -17.01 16.59 0.69
C ARG A 32 -17.21 15.35 -0.19
N ALA A 33 -16.13 14.70 -0.63
CA ALA A 33 -16.20 13.50 -1.47
C ALA A 33 -15.67 12.27 -0.72
N GLU A 34 -16.43 11.18 -0.81
CA GLU A 34 -16.02 9.83 -0.43
C GLU A 34 -15.53 9.11 -1.68
N PHE A 35 -14.34 8.55 -1.62
CA PHE A 35 -13.77 7.72 -2.65
C PHE A 35 -13.52 6.31 -2.12
N ASP A 36 -13.71 5.32 -2.97
CA ASP A 36 -13.33 3.95 -2.67
C ASP A 36 -11.79 3.86 -2.66
N ALA A 37 -11.26 3.32 -1.57
CA ALA A 37 -9.83 3.06 -1.41
C ALA A 37 -9.61 1.55 -1.31
N GLU A 38 -8.67 1.02 -2.07
CA GLU A 38 -8.21 -0.36 -1.92
C GLU A 38 -6.93 -0.33 -1.09
N VAL A 39 -6.89 -1.12 -0.02
CA VAL A 39 -5.78 -1.20 0.91
C VAL A 39 -5.23 -2.61 0.83
N PHE A 40 -3.95 -2.74 0.50
CA PHE A 40 -3.25 -4.00 0.34
C PHE A 40 -2.15 -4.07 1.40
N ILE A 41 -2.20 -5.08 2.27
CA ILE A 41 -1.08 -5.40 3.14
C ILE A 41 -0.15 -6.28 2.33
N VAL A 42 1.06 -5.79 2.08
CA VAL A 42 2.02 -6.43 1.19
C VAL A 42 3.36 -6.63 1.86
N ARG A 43 4.03 -7.73 1.54
CA ARG A 43 5.37 -8.04 2.01
C ARG A 43 6.36 -7.92 0.87
N CYS A 44 7.31 -7.00 0.98
CA CYS A 44 8.40 -6.90 0.02
C CYS A 44 9.19 -8.21 -0.01
N ARG A 45 9.41 -8.81 -1.19
CA ARG A 45 10.16 -10.07 -1.30
C ARG A 45 11.68 -9.87 -1.18
N ASP A 46 12.17 -8.66 -1.40
CA ASP A 46 13.59 -8.32 -1.33
C ASP A 46 14.04 -8.08 0.11
N CYS A 47 13.43 -7.13 0.83
CA CYS A 47 13.79 -6.84 2.23
C CYS A 47 12.97 -7.62 3.27
N GLY A 48 11.85 -8.24 2.86
CA GLY A 48 10.99 -9.01 3.75
C GLY A 48 10.04 -8.18 4.62
N THR A 49 10.12 -6.83 4.56
CA THR A 49 9.29 -5.93 5.36
C THR A 49 7.84 -5.92 4.88
N ILE A 50 6.91 -5.96 5.83
CA ILE A 50 5.48 -5.80 5.58
C ILE A 50 5.14 -4.32 5.61
N GLY A 51 4.38 -3.87 4.62
CA GLY A 51 3.84 -2.52 4.56
C GLY A 51 2.41 -2.52 4.03
N MET A 52 1.80 -1.35 4.08
CA MET A 52 0.47 -1.10 3.60
C MET A 52 0.54 -0.23 2.35
N TYR A 53 -0.01 -0.75 1.27
CA TYR A 53 -0.19 -0.04 0.02
C TYR A 53 -1.67 0.35 -0.14
N LYS A 54 -1.97 1.64 -0.14
CA LYS A 54 -3.32 2.16 -0.29
C LYS A 54 -3.45 2.90 -1.60
N VAL A 55 -4.41 2.49 -2.43
CA VAL A 55 -4.71 3.12 -3.72
C VAL A 55 -6.12 3.66 -3.74
N VAL A 56 -6.27 4.88 -4.25
CA VAL A 56 -7.56 5.55 -4.48
C VAL A 56 -7.66 5.83 -5.97
N LYS A 57 -8.13 4.85 -6.75
CA LYS A 57 -8.20 4.91 -8.22
C LYS A 57 -8.93 6.16 -8.73
N GLN A 58 -10.02 6.55 -8.06
CA GLN A 58 -10.82 7.71 -8.44
C GLN A 58 -10.07 9.04 -8.32
N ALA A 59 -9.07 9.11 -7.44
CA ALA A 59 -8.26 10.31 -7.21
C ALA A 59 -6.85 10.20 -7.81
N ASN A 60 -6.50 9.06 -8.43
CA ASN A 60 -5.15 8.74 -8.88
C ASN A 60 -4.10 9.00 -7.78
N LEU A 61 -4.40 8.51 -6.57
CA LEU A 61 -3.52 8.62 -5.41
C LEU A 61 -3.09 7.23 -4.96
N GLU A 62 -1.79 7.10 -4.73
CA GLU A 62 -1.13 5.91 -4.21
C GLU A 62 -0.37 6.31 -2.94
N PHE A 63 -0.55 5.55 -1.86
CA PHE A 63 0.10 5.78 -0.59
C PHE A 63 0.82 4.50 -0.15
N TYR A 64 2.07 4.63 0.26
CA TYR A 64 2.92 3.54 0.71
C TYR A 64 3.33 3.79 2.16
N TYR A 65 2.92 2.91 3.07
CA TYR A 65 3.23 2.99 4.49
C TYR A 65 4.08 1.78 4.88
N PHE A 66 5.37 2.02 5.09
CA PHE A 66 6.34 0.99 5.47
C PHE A 66 7.21 1.51 6.62
N PRO A 67 7.44 0.72 7.69
CA PRO A 67 6.78 -0.55 7.98
C PRO A 67 5.29 -0.35 8.35
N TYR A 68 4.46 -1.33 8.07
CA TYR A 68 3.09 -1.35 8.59
C TYR A 68 3.07 -2.00 9.96
N GLU A 69 2.58 -1.27 10.96
CA GLU A 69 2.32 -1.80 12.30
C GLU A 69 0.81 -2.10 12.43
N GLU A 70 0.48 -3.31 12.87
CA GLU A 70 -0.91 -3.71 13.10
C GLU A 70 -1.53 -2.84 14.22
N GLY A 71 -2.32 -1.83 13.83
CA GLY A 71 -2.96 -0.90 14.75
C GLY A 71 -3.29 0.50 14.17
N GLU A 72 -2.73 0.87 13.02
CA GLU A 72 -2.94 2.19 12.38
C GLU A 72 -4.10 2.27 11.37
N VAL A 73 -5.26 1.64 11.65
CA VAL A 73 -6.45 1.72 10.78
C VAL A 73 -7.69 2.28 11.45
#